data_AF-A0A2Y9RK87-F1
#
_entry.id   AF-A0A2Y9RK87-F1
#
_cell.length_a   1.000
_cell.length_b   1.000
_cell.length_c   1.000
_cell.angle_alpha   90.00
_cell.angle_beta   90.00
_cell.angle_gamma   90.00
#
_symmetry.space_group_name_H-M   'P 1'
#
loop_
_entity.id
_entity.type
_entity.pdbx_description
1 polymer ?
#
loop_
_entity_poly.entity_id
_entity_poly.type
_entity_poly.pdbx_seq_one_letter_code
_entity_poly.pdbx_strand_id
1 'polypeptide(L)'
;MPRVFPDKEALLDAAFSLAAEISSKSPVAVQGTKVNLLYARDHPVADSLNFVRNWNMSMLQTDDIVKSVQAAMEKKELKSVTFSKL
;
A
#
# COMPACT_ATOMS: atom_id res chain seq x y z
N MET A 1 -11.62 -1.43 -10.39
CA MET A 1 -12.95 -2.05 -10.57
C MET A 1 -12.86 -3.51 -10.16
N PRO A 2 -13.88 -4.08 -9.50
CA PRO A 2 -13.94 -5.51 -9.24
C PRO A 2 -13.96 -6.30 -10.56
N ARG A 3 -13.30 -7.46 -10.58
CA ARG A 3 -13.22 -8.36 -11.75
C ARG A 3 -14.11 -9.57 -11.52
N VAL A 4 -14.77 -10.05 -12.57
CA VAL A 4 -15.58 -11.29 -12.56
C VAL A 4 -14.78 -12.38 -13.27
N PHE A 5 -14.80 -13.59 -12.71
CA PHE A 5 -14.05 -14.75 -13.21
C PHE A 5 -15.01 -15.87 -13.63
N PRO A 6 -14.63 -16.70 -14.62
CA PRO A 6 -15.50 -17.74 -15.17
C PRO A 6 -15.80 -18.88 -14.18
N ASP A 7 -14.87 -19.14 -13.26
CA ASP A 7 -14.98 -20.22 -12.27
C ASP A 7 -14.20 -19.89 -10.98
N LYS A 8 -14.30 -20.79 -10.01
CA LYS A 8 -13.68 -20.66 -8.68
C LYS A 8 -12.15 -20.74 -8.74
N GLU A 9 -11.59 -21.56 -9.62
CA GLU A 9 -10.13 -21.76 -9.71
C GLU A 9 -9.48 -20.47 -10.25
N ALA A 10 -10.00 -19.95 -11.35
CA ALA A 10 -9.58 -18.68 -11.93
C ALA A 10 -9.74 -17.50 -10.94
N LEU A 11 -10.81 -17.50 -10.13
CA LEU A 11 -11.00 -16.51 -9.07
C LEU A 11 -9.89 -16.58 -8.02
N LEU A 12 -9.58 -17.78 -7.52
CA LEU A 12 -8.58 -17.98 -6.47
C LEU A 12 -7.18 -17.62 -6.97
N ASP A 13 -6.82 -18.04 -8.17
CA ASP A 13 -5.52 -17.71 -8.78
C ASP A 13 -5.32 -16.21 -8.92
N ALA A 14 -6.34 -15.50 -9.40
CA ALA A 14 -6.29 -14.05 -9.52
C ALA A 14 -6.28 -13.35 -8.15
N ALA A 15 -7.00 -13.88 -7.16
CA ALA A 15 -7.01 -13.36 -5.80
C ALA A 15 -5.65 -13.53 -5.11
N PHE A 16 -5.02 -14.70 -5.23
CA PHE A 16 -3.68 -14.95 -4.69
C PHE A 16 -2.61 -14.14 -5.41
N SER A 17 -2.71 -13.99 -6.72
CA SER A 17 -1.81 -13.11 -7.49
C SER A 17 -1.90 -11.67 -7.02
N LEU A 18 -3.12 -11.16 -6.79
CA LEU A 18 -3.34 -9.82 -6.23
C LEU A 18 -2.81 -9.71 -4.79
N ALA A 19 -3.07 -10.71 -3.95
CA ALA A 19 -2.56 -10.73 -2.58
C ALA A 19 -1.03 -10.72 -2.55
N ALA A 20 -0.38 -11.48 -3.43
CA ALA A 20 1.08 -11.50 -3.59
C ALA A 20 1.59 -10.11 -4.01
N GLU A 21 0.94 -9.46 -4.99
CA GLU A 21 1.29 -8.11 -5.41
C GLU A 21 1.18 -7.07 -4.28
N ILE A 22 0.09 -7.13 -3.49
CA ILE A 22 -0.11 -6.23 -2.35
C ILE A 22 0.96 -6.50 -1.27
N SER A 23 1.26 -7.77 -1.00
CA SER A 23 2.26 -8.17 -0.01
C SER A 23 3.69 -7.79 -0.38
N SER A 24 3.97 -7.55 -1.67
CA SER A 24 5.27 -7.09 -2.16
C SER A 24 5.51 -5.60 -1.92
N LYS A 25 4.59 -4.88 -1.28
CA LYS A 25 4.68 -3.44 -1.02
C LYS A 25 4.96 -3.19 0.47
N SER A 26 5.38 -1.97 0.79
CA SER A 26 5.52 -1.52 2.19
C SER A 26 4.21 -1.76 2.96
N PRO A 27 4.23 -2.53 4.06
CA PRO A 27 3.04 -2.76 4.85
C PRO A 27 2.55 -1.47 5.53
N VAL A 28 3.46 -0.56 5.91
CA VAL A 28 3.12 0.78 6.43
C VAL A 28 2.34 1.56 5.36
N ALA A 29 2.80 1.55 4.11
CA ALA A 29 2.14 2.27 3.02
C ALA A 29 0.76 1.67 2.68
N VAL A 30 0.65 0.34 2.60
CA VAL A 30 -0.63 -0.34 2.30
C VAL A 30 -1.66 -0.10 3.39
N GLN A 31 -1.29 -0.29 4.66
CA GLN A 31 -2.22 -0.08 5.78
C GLN A 31 -2.57 1.40 5.94
N GLY A 32 -1.58 2.29 5.83
CA GLY A 32 -1.80 3.74 5.86
C GLY A 32 -2.75 4.21 4.76
N THR A 33 -2.61 3.68 3.54
CA THR A 33 -3.53 3.97 2.44
C THR A 33 -4.96 3.52 2.78
N LYS A 34 -5.13 2.31 3.32
CA LYS A 34 -6.45 1.82 3.73
C LYS A 34 -7.11 2.72 4.78
N VAL A 35 -6.37 3.11 5.82
CA VAL A 35 -6.88 3.98 6.88
C VAL A 35 -7.31 5.33 6.31
N ASN A 36 -6.49 5.94 5.45
CA ASN A 36 -6.80 7.23 4.84
C ASN A 36 -8.00 7.15 3.89
N LEU A 37 -8.13 6.09 3.08
CA LEU A 37 -9.29 5.89 2.21
C LEU A 37 -10.59 5.71 3.00
N LEU A 38 -10.53 4.96 4.10
CA LEU A 38 -11.69 4.77 4.98
C LEU A 38 -12.09 6.09 5.65
N TYR A 39 -11.12 6.85 6.16
CA TYR A 39 -11.40 8.16 6.75
C TYR A 39 -12.02 9.11 5.72
N ALA A 40 -11.42 9.20 4.52
CA ALA A 40 -11.88 10.09 3.46
C ALA A 40 -13.28 9.77 2.92
N ARG A 41 -13.73 8.51 3.05
CA ARG A 41 -15.10 8.11 2.70
C ARG A 41 -16.14 8.77 3.61
N ASP A 42 -15.82 8.91 4.89
CA ASP A 42 -16.78 9.25 5.94
C ASP A 42 -16.68 10.73 6.39
N HIS A 43 -15.75 11.51 5.81
CA HIS A 43 -15.46 12.88 6.23
C HIS A 43 -15.39 13.87 5.07
N PRO A 44 -15.61 15.17 5.31
CA PRO A 44 -15.35 16.22 4.34
C PRO A 44 -13.91 16.18 3.82
N VAL A 45 -13.72 16.66 2.59
CA VAL A 45 -12.39 16.69 1.95
C VAL A 45 -11.38 17.47 2.78
N ALA A 46 -11.77 18.61 3.37
CA ALA A 46 -10.87 19.44 4.18
C ALA A 46 -10.35 18.68 5.41
N ASP A 47 -11.22 17.96 6.12
CA ASP A 47 -10.84 17.17 7.29
C ASP A 47 -9.98 15.98 6.91
N SER A 48 -10.30 15.35 5.77
CA SER A 48 -9.52 14.24 5.21
C SER A 48 -8.09 14.65 4.83
N LEU A 49 -7.93 15.86 4.28
CA LEU A 49 -6.62 16.43 3.97
C LEU A 49 -5.82 16.75 5.25
N ASN A 50 -6.48 17.23 6.30
CA ASN A 50 -5.84 17.42 7.60
C ASN A 50 -5.43 16.09 8.24
N PHE A 51 -6.29 15.06 8.13
CA PHE A 51 -6.01 13.72 8.62
C PHE A 51 -4.80 13.09 7.93
N VAL A 52 -4.76 13.06 6.59
CA VAL A 52 -3.63 12.48 5.84
C VAL A 52 -2.33 13.23 6.13
N ARG A 53 -2.38 14.55 6.31
CA ARG A 53 -1.21 15.36 6.68
C ARG A 53 -0.66 14.89 8.03
N ASN A 54 -1.50 14.82 9.05
CA ASN A 54 -1.08 14.42 10.40
C ASN A 54 -0.61 12.96 10.42
N TRP A 55 -1.29 12.07 9.70
CA TRP A 55 -0.90 10.67 9.55
C TRP A 55 0.49 10.54 8.92
N ASN A 56 0.74 11.24 7.82
CA ASN A 56 2.02 11.20 7.12
C ASN A 56 3.17 11.79 7.94
N MET A 57 2.94 12.76 8.83
CA MET A 57 3.99 13.27 9.72
C MET A 57 4.62 12.18 10.59
N SER A 58 3.85 11.16 10.98
CA SER A 58 4.35 10.00 11.72
C SER A 58 4.80 8.88 10.77
N MET A 59 4.01 8.55 9.75
CA MET A 59 4.25 7.35 8.94
C MET A 59 5.32 7.52 7.86
N LEU A 60 5.70 8.75 7.51
CA LEU A 60 6.86 8.99 6.63
C LEU A 60 8.21 8.76 7.35
N GLN A 61 8.22 8.58 8.67
CA GLN A 61 9.41 8.26 9.44
C GLN A 61 9.65 6.74 9.49
N THR A 62 9.58 6.08 8.33
CA THR A 62 9.75 4.63 8.19
C THR A 62 10.97 4.29 7.33
N ASP A 63 11.66 3.22 7.68
CA ASP A 63 12.75 2.64 6.89
C ASP A 63 12.30 2.21 5.49
N ASP A 64 11.00 1.95 5.31
CA ASP A 64 10.43 1.51 4.04
C ASP A 64 10.65 2.57 2.94
N ILE A 65 10.61 3.86 3.29
CA ILE A 65 10.86 4.96 2.34
C ILE A 65 12.35 5.00 1.98
N VAL A 66 13.23 4.92 2.97
CA VAL A 66 14.69 4.96 2.74
C VAL A 66 15.12 3.80 1.84
N LYS A 67 14.65 2.57 2.13
CA LYS A 67 14.91 1.38 1.30
C LYS A 67 14.39 1.54 -0.12
N SER A 68 13.20 2.10 -0.29
CA SER A 68 12.59 2.33 -1.60
C SER A 68 13.35 3.37 -2.41
N VAL A 69 13.76 4.48 -1.78
CA VAL A 69 14.57 5.52 -2.41
C VAL A 69 15.94 4.97 -2.81
N GLN A 70 16.59 4.22 -1.92
CA GLN A 70 17.87 3.57 -2.22
C GLN A 70 17.76 2.60 -3.39
N ALA A 71 16.75 1.73 -3.40
CA ALA A 71 16.52 0.81 -4.52
C ALA A 71 16.29 1.55 -5.85
N ALA A 72 15.53 2.66 -5.83
CA ALA A 72 15.33 3.49 -7.01
C ALA A 72 16.64 4.14 -7.50
N MET A 73 17.46 4.65 -6.58
CA MET A 73 18.78 5.21 -6.92
C MET A 73 19.74 4.15 -7.50
N GLU A 74 19.69 2.94 -6.95
CA GLU A 74 20.46 1.78 -7.43
C GLU A 74 19.88 1.14 -8.70
N LYS A 75 18.77 1.68 -9.25
CA LYS A 75 18.02 1.12 -10.38
C LYS A 75 17.62 -0.35 -10.18
N LYS A 76 17.39 -0.75 -8.93
CA LYS A 76 16.87 -2.06 -8.58
C LYS A 76 15.36 -2.10 -8.78
N GLU A 77 14.84 -3.29 -9.08
CA GLU A 77 13.42 -3.57 -9.09
C GLU A 77 12.82 -3.27 -7.70
N LEU A 78 11.88 -2.33 -7.61
CA LEU A 78 11.24 -1.99 -6.33
C LEU A 78 10.50 -3.18 -5.68
N LYS A 79 10.13 -4.18 -6.48
CA LYS A 79 9.53 -5.44 -6.00
C LYS A 79 10.51 -6.35 -5.27
N SER A 80 11.83 -6.14 -5.42
CA SER A 80 12.85 -6.92 -4.70
C SER A 80 13.22 -6.33 -3.34
N VAL A 81 12.57 -5.23 -2.93
CA VAL A 81 12.82 -4.59 -1.65
C VAL A 81 12.08 -5.32 -0.53
N THR A 82 12.84 -5.81 0.46
CA THR A 82 12.27 -6.48 1.64
C THR A 82 11.96 -5.46 2.73
N PHE A 83 10.67 -5.33 3.03
CA PHE A 83 10.18 -4.50 4.13
C PHE A 83 10.11 -5.30 5.44
N SER A 84 10.26 -4.59 6.56
CA SER A 84 10.11 -5.22 7.87
C SER A 84 8.64 -5.59 8.11
N LYS A 85 8.38 -6.56 8.99
CA LYS A 85 7.01 -6.81 9.45
C LYS A 85 6.51 -5.56 10.19
N LEU A 86 5.24 -5.21 9.95
CA LEU A 86 4.55 -4.15 10.67
C LEU A 86 4.25 -4.58 12.11
#